data_AF-A0A3M1AD68-F1
#
_entry.id   AF-A0A3M1AD68-F1
#
_cell.length_a   1.000
_cell.length_b   1.000
_cell.length_c   1.000
_cell.angle_alpha   90.00
_cell.angle_beta   90.00
_cell.angle_gamma   90.00
#
_symmetry.space_group_name_H-M   'P 1'
#
loop_
_entity.id
_entity.type
_entity.pdbx_description
1 polymer ?
#
loop_
_entity_poly.entity_id
_entity_poly.type
_entity_poly.pdbx_seq_one_letter_code
_entity_poly.pdbx_strand_id
1 'polypeptide(L)'
;MNTGGADDREIRIAGLGDLVSLRSFDFFVAFTPGNSARQGVMSFAPDTVPERFTEFVLWDDDLRIIFGDGTGGVIFASTSITRAEIADGALHRVGGSYDPVSGIFRFYLDGEYQTSVAFDSALVEANLTGTGTLTLGAASASFYPRSTLDGFIGGLALYDTMLDDADFAALGASTPPDPADPRLFHYWLADGRPEALPDLVGGADGAGVNIATIAAFALASDDDIISGEAGDDSLSGGPGADTLDGGDGADRLDGGVGADSMTGGPGADIFVAIPDGSALTVTDFEDGVDLLDLTAFDRDVAIAAMGAAQAGSVILDFPDGTEVTLGGITLADFGFEDVVLAHSNAPPTGVPVILGTPEEDQTLVADVSGVSDPDGILPDSASFQWLRDGAVIAGATAATYTLTQDDVGAAISVHYSFTDGGGTVETVTSAATVPVANVNDPPSGAVVILGT
;
A
#
# COMPACT_ATOMS: atom_id res chain seq x y z
N MET A 1 4.04 20.03 1.03
CA MET A 1 5.24 19.19 0.88
C MET A 1 5.45 18.44 2.19
N ASN A 2 4.78 17.30 2.32
CA ASN A 2 5.13 16.26 3.28
C ASN A 2 5.33 15.01 2.42
N THR A 3 6.50 14.41 2.54
CA THR A 3 6.96 13.28 1.75
C THR A 3 6.17 12.06 2.18
N GLY A 4 5.24 11.59 1.32
CA GLY A 4 4.69 10.24 1.45
C GLY A 4 5.85 9.27 1.62
N GLY A 5 5.89 8.60 2.76
CA GLY A 5 6.97 7.69 3.12
C GLY A 5 7.08 6.61 2.05
N ALA A 6 8.31 6.32 1.64
CA ALA A 6 8.62 5.30 0.64
C ALA A 6 8.40 3.85 1.12
N ASP A 7 7.68 3.65 2.23
CA ASP A 7 7.47 2.35 2.88
C ASP A 7 6.16 1.65 2.45
N ASP A 8 5.22 2.32 1.75
CA ASP A 8 3.92 1.73 1.33
C ASP A 8 3.95 0.98 -0.02
N ARG A 9 5.13 0.57 -0.51
CA ARG A 9 5.28 -0.14 -1.81
C ARG A 9 6.09 -1.42 -1.73
N GLU A 10 6.27 -1.94 -0.53
CA GLU A 10 7.13 -3.09 -0.24
C GLU A 10 6.29 -4.29 0.18
N ILE A 11 6.54 -5.45 -0.42
CA ILE A 11 5.92 -6.72 0.00
C ILE A 11 6.95 -7.48 0.83
N ARG A 12 6.58 -7.89 2.05
CA ARG A 12 7.44 -8.68 2.93
C ARG A 12 6.81 -10.03 3.21
N ILE A 13 7.47 -11.08 2.76
CA ILE A 13 7.10 -12.45 3.02
C ILE A 13 8.04 -12.97 4.10
N ALA A 14 7.56 -12.97 5.33
CA ALA A 14 8.29 -13.45 6.49
C ALA A 14 8.04 -14.95 6.70
N GLY A 15 8.89 -15.59 7.52
CA GLY A 15 8.69 -16.99 7.90
C GLY A 15 8.95 -18.01 6.78
N LEU A 16 9.48 -17.57 5.63
CA LEU A 16 9.96 -18.49 4.61
C LEU A 16 11.04 -19.37 5.22
N GLY A 17 10.83 -20.69 5.11
CA GLY A 17 11.81 -21.68 5.50
C GLY A 17 13.02 -21.68 4.59
N ASP A 18 13.76 -22.78 4.59
CA ASP A 18 14.95 -22.93 3.77
C ASP A 18 14.63 -22.81 2.27
N LEU A 19 15.26 -21.86 1.58
CA LEU A 19 15.14 -21.64 0.14
C LEU A 19 16.25 -22.34 -0.66
N VAL A 20 17.05 -23.23 -0.06
CA VAL A 20 18.11 -23.98 -0.77
C VAL A 20 17.60 -24.88 -1.89
N SER A 21 16.29 -25.14 -1.96
CA SER A 21 15.67 -25.82 -3.11
C SER A 21 15.44 -24.90 -4.31
N LEU A 22 15.50 -23.57 -4.12
CA LEU A 22 15.28 -22.59 -5.19
C LEU A 22 16.31 -22.75 -6.31
N ARG A 23 15.84 -22.89 -7.54
CA ARG A 23 16.66 -23.04 -8.74
C ARG A 23 16.34 -22.01 -9.79
N SER A 24 15.13 -21.48 -9.85
CA SER A 24 14.81 -20.40 -10.77
C SER A 24 13.79 -19.45 -10.17
N PHE A 25 13.70 -18.27 -10.73
CA PHE A 25 12.65 -17.31 -10.42
C PHE A 25 12.32 -16.47 -11.65
N ASP A 26 11.15 -15.86 -11.65
CA ASP A 26 10.87 -14.69 -12.46
C ASP A 26 9.95 -13.73 -11.73
N PHE A 27 9.97 -12.46 -12.12
CA PHE A 27 9.06 -11.44 -11.63
C PHE A 27 8.86 -10.37 -12.70
N PHE A 28 7.78 -9.60 -12.58
CA PHE A 28 7.56 -8.39 -13.35
C PHE A 28 8.04 -7.16 -12.61
N VAL A 29 8.60 -6.21 -13.35
CA VAL A 29 9.04 -4.93 -12.83
C VAL A 29 8.79 -3.82 -13.85
N ALA A 30 8.40 -2.65 -13.37
CA ALA A 30 8.36 -1.42 -14.16
C ALA A 30 8.99 -0.30 -13.34
N PHE A 31 9.97 0.42 -13.89
CA PHE A 31 10.63 1.52 -13.17
C PHE A 31 10.09 2.87 -13.63
N THR A 32 9.97 3.81 -12.69
CA THR A 32 9.69 5.22 -13.01
C THR A 32 10.86 5.79 -13.83
N PRO A 33 10.61 6.32 -15.06
CA PRO A 33 11.67 6.87 -15.88
C PRO A 33 12.38 8.06 -15.25
N GLY A 34 13.69 8.18 -15.49
CA GLY A 34 14.49 9.35 -15.12
C GLY A 34 15.01 9.36 -13.67
N ASN A 35 14.67 8.36 -12.85
CA ASN A 35 15.29 8.17 -11.55
C ASN A 35 16.64 7.44 -11.72
N SER A 36 17.73 8.04 -11.25
CA SER A 36 19.09 7.48 -11.33
C SER A 36 19.64 6.95 -10.00
N ALA A 37 18.84 6.96 -8.94
CA ALA A 37 19.23 6.41 -7.65
C ALA A 37 19.39 4.88 -7.73
N ARG A 38 20.10 4.31 -6.74
CA ARG A 38 20.06 2.88 -6.46
C ARG A 38 18.64 2.52 -6.05
N GLN A 39 18.07 1.49 -6.67
CA GLN A 39 16.74 1.01 -6.36
C GLN A 39 16.80 -0.48 -6.04
N GLY A 40 16.20 -0.87 -4.92
CA GLY A 40 16.13 -2.27 -4.53
C GLY A 40 14.88 -2.91 -5.13
N VAL A 41 15.08 -4.03 -5.83
CA VAL A 41 14.01 -4.73 -6.55
C VAL A 41 13.51 -5.90 -5.70
N MET A 42 14.41 -6.79 -5.31
CA MET A 42 14.09 -7.95 -4.48
C MET A 42 15.25 -8.22 -3.53
N SER A 43 14.96 -8.66 -2.31
CA SER A 43 16.00 -9.09 -1.38
C SER A 43 15.55 -10.22 -0.48
N PHE A 44 16.47 -11.12 -0.14
CA PHE A 44 16.27 -12.16 0.86
C PHE A 44 17.39 -12.06 1.89
N ALA A 45 17.02 -12.04 3.17
CA ALA A 45 17.97 -12.03 4.28
C ALA A 45 17.56 -13.09 5.32
N PRO A 46 18.42 -14.10 5.60
CA PRO A 46 18.21 -15.02 6.70
C PRO A 46 18.25 -14.32 8.05
N ASP A 47 17.33 -14.66 8.94
CA ASP A 47 17.20 -14.02 10.27
C ASP A 47 18.41 -14.29 11.18
N THR A 48 19.10 -15.39 10.92
CA THR A 48 20.14 -15.93 11.80
C THR A 48 21.52 -15.34 11.57
N VAL A 49 21.77 -14.72 10.41
CA VAL A 49 23.08 -14.15 10.04
C VAL A 49 22.88 -12.86 9.24
N PRO A 50 22.89 -11.67 9.90
CA PRO A 50 22.62 -10.39 9.24
C PRO A 50 23.56 -10.06 8.07
N GLU A 51 24.78 -10.58 8.09
CA GLU A 51 25.78 -10.40 7.04
C GLU A 51 25.56 -11.32 5.81
N ARG A 52 24.54 -12.19 5.85
CA ARG A 52 24.10 -13.00 4.71
C ARG A 52 22.84 -12.40 4.12
N PHE A 53 22.86 -12.19 2.82
CA PHE A 53 21.70 -11.70 2.08
C PHE A 53 21.91 -11.93 0.58
N THR A 54 20.82 -11.92 -0.16
CA THR A 54 20.79 -11.88 -1.62
C THR A 54 19.95 -10.67 -2.01
N GLU A 55 20.46 -9.79 -2.86
CA GLU A 55 19.77 -8.59 -3.33
C GLU A 55 19.82 -8.48 -4.85
N PHE A 56 18.68 -8.10 -5.43
CA PHE A 56 18.54 -7.61 -6.79
C PHE A 56 18.35 -6.11 -6.74
N VAL A 57 19.27 -5.37 -7.36
CA VAL A 57 19.24 -3.91 -7.34
C VAL A 57 19.52 -3.33 -8.70
N LEU A 58 18.75 -2.31 -9.08
CA LEU A 58 19.09 -1.46 -10.20
C LEU A 58 20.06 -0.38 -9.69
N TRP A 59 21.33 -0.49 -10.07
CA TRP A 59 22.38 0.40 -9.55
C TRP A 59 23.39 0.79 -10.63
N ASP A 60 23.64 2.10 -10.70
CA ASP A 60 24.26 2.78 -11.84
C ASP A 60 23.42 2.51 -13.09
N ASP A 61 24.02 1.88 -14.10
CA ASP A 61 23.41 1.61 -15.40
C ASP A 61 22.91 0.18 -15.58
N ASP A 62 23.02 -0.71 -14.58
CA ASP A 62 22.68 -2.13 -14.71
C ASP A 62 21.84 -2.66 -13.54
N LEU A 63 21.00 -3.66 -13.82
CA LEU A 63 20.46 -4.56 -12.81
C LEU A 63 21.55 -5.51 -12.33
N ARG A 64 21.70 -5.65 -11.02
CA ARG A 64 22.76 -6.43 -10.37
C ARG A 64 22.20 -7.39 -9.35
N ILE A 65 22.89 -8.51 -9.19
CA ILE A 65 22.73 -9.39 -8.04
C ILE A 65 23.90 -9.17 -7.06
N ILE A 66 23.59 -9.11 -5.77
CA ILE A 66 24.56 -8.90 -4.68
C ILE A 66 24.34 -9.99 -3.62
N PHE A 67 25.43 -10.59 -3.17
CA PHE A 67 25.45 -11.56 -2.08
C PHE A 67 26.30 -11.01 -0.93
N GLY A 68 25.77 -11.07 0.29
CA GLY A 68 26.57 -10.92 1.51
C GLY A 68 27.40 -12.18 1.76
N ASP A 69 28.67 -12.04 2.12
CA ASP A 69 29.57 -13.18 2.33
C ASP A 69 29.51 -13.79 3.75
N GLY A 70 28.66 -13.25 4.62
CA GLY A 70 28.56 -13.66 6.03
C GLY A 70 29.71 -13.18 6.92
N THR A 71 30.64 -12.39 6.39
CA THR A 71 31.79 -11.82 7.12
C THR A 71 31.79 -10.28 7.11
N GLY A 72 30.72 -9.68 6.57
CA GLY A 72 30.60 -8.24 6.38
C GLY A 72 31.22 -7.74 5.07
N GLY A 73 31.50 -8.63 4.11
CA GLY A 73 31.82 -8.28 2.73
C GLY A 73 30.68 -8.61 1.77
N VAL A 74 30.81 -8.16 0.52
CA VAL A 74 29.83 -8.41 -0.53
C VAL A 74 30.49 -8.89 -1.82
N ILE A 75 29.80 -9.75 -2.55
CA ILE A 75 30.14 -10.21 -3.89
C ILE A 75 28.97 -9.83 -4.80
N PHE A 76 29.25 -9.24 -5.96
CA PHE A 76 28.19 -8.82 -6.89
C PHE A 76 28.57 -9.08 -8.34
N ALA A 77 27.55 -9.14 -9.19
CA ALA A 77 27.73 -9.15 -10.63
C ALA A 77 26.61 -8.39 -11.35
N SER A 78 26.94 -7.83 -12.52
CA SER A 78 25.96 -7.27 -13.44
C SER A 78 25.24 -8.38 -14.19
N THR A 79 23.93 -8.24 -14.36
CA THR A 79 23.08 -9.14 -15.16
C THR A 79 23.13 -8.81 -16.65
N SER A 80 23.90 -7.79 -17.06
CA SER A 80 23.90 -7.22 -18.43
C SER A 80 22.56 -6.62 -18.88
N ILE A 81 21.50 -6.71 -18.07
CA ILE A 81 20.25 -5.97 -18.23
C ILE A 81 20.50 -4.54 -17.75
N THR A 82 20.40 -3.59 -18.67
CA THR A 82 20.72 -2.19 -18.43
C THR A 82 19.50 -1.40 -17.97
N ARG A 83 19.73 -0.30 -17.25
CA ARG A 83 18.70 0.69 -16.88
C ARG A 83 17.98 1.22 -18.11
N ALA A 84 18.67 1.40 -19.23
CA ALA A 84 18.08 1.89 -20.46
C ALA A 84 17.06 0.92 -21.06
N GLU A 85 17.21 -0.39 -20.78
CA GLU A 85 16.30 -1.43 -21.28
C GLU A 85 15.06 -1.59 -20.41
N ILE A 86 15.14 -1.33 -19.10
CA ILE A 86 14.04 -1.64 -18.16
C ILE A 86 13.41 -0.40 -17.49
N ALA A 87 14.04 0.77 -17.56
CA ALA A 87 13.55 2.01 -16.95
C ALA A 87 12.96 3.00 -17.97
N ASP A 88 12.23 2.45 -18.94
CA ASP A 88 11.47 3.19 -19.96
C ASP A 88 10.00 3.43 -19.55
N GLY A 89 9.57 2.87 -18.41
CA GLY A 89 8.21 2.94 -17.88
C GLY A 89 7.30 1.80 -18.35
N ALA A 90 7.81 0.86 -19.16
CA ALA A 90 7.11 -0.36 -19.52
C ALA A 90 7.26 -1.44 -18.43
N LEU A 91 6.38 -2.43 -18.50
CA LEU A 91 6.47 -3.64 -17.70
C LEU A 91 7.41 -4.63 -18.38
N HIS A 92 8.39 -5.12 -17.63
CA HIS A 92 9.34 -6.12 -18.08
C HIS A 92 9.30 -7.34 -17.17
N ARG A 93 9.52 -8.53 -17.76
CA ARG A 93 9.78 -9.75 -17.01
C ARG A 93 11.28 -9.96 -16.85
N VAL A 94 11.73 -10.12 -15.61
CA VAL A 94 13.11 -10.50 -15.30
C VAL A 94 13.12 -11.92 -14.75
N GLY A 95 13.94 -12.78 -15.36
CA GLY A 95 14.09 -14.18 -14.99
C GLY A 95 15.52 -14.54 -14.57
N GLY A 96 15.63 -15.54 -13.70
CA GLY A 96 16.89 -16.06 -13.20
C GLY A 96 16.88 -17.57 -13.05
N SER A 97 17.97 -18.25 -13.43
CA SER A 97 18.12 -19.71 -13.27
C SER A 97 19.51 -20.07 -12.77
N TYR A 98 19.59 -20.85 -11.70
CA TYR A 98 20.81 -21.16 -10.96
C TYR A 98 21.10 -22.66 -10.90
N ASP A 99 22.28 -23.02 -11.39
CA ASP A 99 22.82 -24.37 -11.32
C ASP A 99 23.77 -24.52 -10.13
N PRO A 100 23.38 -25.20 -9.04
CA PRO A 100 24.26 -25.41 -7.89
C PRO A 100 25.46 -26.31 -8.20
N VAL A 101 25.39 -27.14 -9.26
CA VAL A 101 26.47 -28.05 -9.64
C VAL A 101 27.60 -27.29 -10.34
N SER A 102 27.25 -26.37 -11.24
CA SER A 102 28.24 -25.56 -11.96
C SER A 102 28.51 -24.19 -11.31
N GLY A 103 27.66 -23.76 -10.39
CA GLY A 103 27.68 -22.41 -9.80
C GLY A 103 27.24 -21.32 -10.76
N ILE A 104 26.63 -21.66 -11.90
CA ILE A 104 26.27 -20.70 -12.94
C ILE A 104 24.86 -20.18 -12.71
N PHE A 105 24.73 -18.86 -12.70
CA PHE A 105 23.47 -18.13 -12.70
C PHE A 105 23.23 -17.53 -14.08
N ARG A 106 22.07 -17.80 -14.69
CA ARG A 106 21.64 -17.24 -15.98
C ARG A 106 20.55 -16.19 -15.76
N PHE A 107 20.57 -15.13 -16.56
CA PHE A 107 19.61 -14.04 -16.50
C PHE A 107 18.87 -13.88 -17.82
N TYR A 108 17.58 -13.58 -17.71
CA TYR A 108 16.64 -13.45 -18.81
C TYR A 108 15.86 -12.15 -18.68
N LEU A 109 15.55 -11.52 -19.80
CA LEU A 109 14.68 -10.35 -19.90
C LEU A 109 13.63 -10.62 -20.96
N ASP A 110 12.36 -10.49 -20.60
CA ASP A 110 11.20 -10.67 -21.49
C ASP A 110 11.20 -12.03 -22.25
N GLY A 111 11.73 -13.06 -21.59
CA GLY A 111 11.87 -14.42 -22.11
C GLY A 111 13.15 -14.68 -22.92
N GLU A 112 13.99 -13.68 -23.14
CA GLU A 112 15.23 -13.79 -23.91
C GLU A 112 16.46 -13.87 -22.98
N TYR A 113 17.38 -14.80 -23.29
CA TYR A 113 18.64 -14.95 -22.56
C TYR A 113 19.53 -13.71 -22.71
N GLN A 114 20.02 -13.19 -21.59
CA GLN A 114 20.87 -12.00 -21.56
C GLN A 114 22.33 -12.38 -21.28
N THR A 115 22.58 -13.03 -20.14
CA THR A 115 23.95 -13.36 -19.72
C THR A 115 23.98 -14.50 -18.70
N SER A 116 25.18 -14.96 -18.39
CA SER A 116 25.43 -15.88 -17.29
C SER A 116 26.64 -15.47 -16.48
N VAL A 117 26.57 -15.67 -15.16
CA VAL A 117 27.62 -15.34 -14.20
C VAL A 117 27.92 -16.57 -13.35
N ALA A 118 29.20 -16.81 -13.05
CA ALA A 118 29.59 -17.87 -12.12
C ALA A 118 29.74 -17.32 -10.70
N PHE A 119 29.13 -18.00 -9.72
CA PHE A 119 29.26 -17.75 -8.29
C PHE A 119 29.78 -18.99 -7.57
N ASP A 120 30.32 -18.78 -6.36
CA ASP A 120 30.60 -19.89 -5.44
C ASP A 120 29.28 -20.48 -4.95
N SER A 121 29.02 -21.76 -5.24
CA SER A 121 27.76 -22.39 -4.88
C SER A 121 27.55 -22.53 -3.38
N ALA A 122 28.63 -22.70 -2.62
CA ALA A 122 28.55 -22.75 -1.18
C ALA A 122 28.08 -21.41 -0.58
N LEU A 123 28.41 -20.29 -1.23
CA LEU A 123 27.96 -18.96 -0.83
C LEU A 123 26.47 -18.76 -1.15
N VAL A 124 26.04 -19.13 -2.35
CA VAL A 124 24.64 -18.96 -2.77
C VAL A 124 23.72 -19.80 -1.87
N GLU A 125 24.03 -21.08 -1.67
CA GLU A 125 23.24 -21.95 -0.79
C GLU A 125 23.24 -21.46 0.66
N ALA A 126 24.39 -20.99 1.15
CA ALA A 126 24.53 -20.39 2.47
C ALA A 126 23.61 -19.19 2.72
N ASN A 127 23.33 -18.38 1.70
CA ASN A 127 22.46 -17.21 1.81
C ASN A 127 20.97 -17.55 1.66
N LEU A 128 20.65 -18.75 1.17
CA LEU A 128 19.28 -19.26 1.06
C LEU A 128 18.88 -20.17 2.24
N THR A 129 19.84 -20.53 3.10
CA THR A 129 19.63 -21.44 4.23
C THR A 129 19.00 -20.73 5.44
N GLY A 130 17.98 -21.35 6.02
CA GLY A 130 17.35 -20.94 7.28
C GLY A 130 16.09 -20.09 7.08
N THR A 131 15.45 -19.70 8.17
CA THR A 131 14.30 -18.79 8.10
C THR A 131 14.78 -17.39 7.72
N GLY A 132 14.00 -16.70 6.90
CA GLY A 132 14.32 -15.35 6.49
C GLY A 132 13.11 -14.59 5.97
N THR A 133 13.36 -13.33 5.65
CA THR A 133 12.36 -12.46 5.02
C THR A 133 12.73 -12.24 3.56
N LEU A 134 11.82 -12.58 2.66
CA LEU A 134 11.85 -12.15 1.27
C LEU A 134 11.12 -10.81 1.16
N THR A 135 11.76 -9.85 0.52
CA THR A 135 11.28 -8.49 0.35
C THR A 135 11.23 -8.16 -1.13
N LEU A 136 10.09 -7.69 -1.62
CA LEU A 136 9.93 -7.12 -2.96
C LEU A 136 9.75 -5.60 -2.85
N GLY A 137 10.34 -4.86 -3.77
CA GLY A 137 10.28 -3.39 -3.79
C GLY A 137 11.32 -2.72 -2.90
N ALA A 138 12.24 -3.48 -2.27
CA ALA A 138 13.34 -2.92 -1.51
C ALA A 138 14.56 -3.84 -1.43
N ALA A 139 15.72 -3.20 -1.27
CA ALA A 139 16.96 -3.86 -0.88
C ALA A 139 17.05 -3.90 0.64
N SER A 140 17.74 -4.90 1.17
CA SER A 140 17.98 -4.99 2.61
C SER A 140 18.84 -3.81 3.08
N ALA A 141 18.76 -3.50 4.38
CA ALA A 141 19.64 -2.52 5.02
C ALA A 141 20.93 -3.17 5.56
N SER A 142 21.28 -4.38 5.10
CA SER A 142 22.31 -5.21 5.74
C SER A 142 23.75 -4.72 5.48
N PHE A 143 24.01 -4.12 4.32
CA PHE A 143 25.36 -3.62 3.99
C PHE A 143 25.34 -2.21 3.38
N TYR A 144 24.44 -1.95 2.43
CA TYR A 144 24.21 -0.61 1.89
C TYR A 144 23.03 0.05 2.59
N PRO A 145 22.94 1.40 2.58
CA PRO A 145 21.72 2.08 2.96
C PRO A 145 20.53 1.49 2.20
N ARG A 146 19.44 1.24 2.94
CA ARG A 146 18.19 0.73 2.38
C ARG A 146 17.77 1.59 1.18
N SER A 147 17.40 0.94 0.09
CA SER A 147 16.90 1.60 -1.11
C SER A 147 15.64 0.91 -1.59
N THR A 148 14.59 1.69 -1.81
CA THR A 148 13.30 1.22 -2.29
C THR A 148 13.18 1.36 -3.81
N LEU A 149 12.29 0.57 -4.40
CA LEU A 149 11.91 0.66 -5.80
C LEU A 149 11.05 1.90 -6.02
N ASP A 150 11.41 2.68 -7.04
CA ASP A 150 10.52 3.71 -7.57
C ASP A 150 9.87 3.17 -8.84
N GLY A 151 8.75 2.48 -8.65
CA GLY A 151 8.10 1.74 -9.72
C GLY A 151 7.14 0.68 -9.18
N PHE A 152 6.87 -0.31 -10.01
CA PHE A 152 6.03 -1.47 -9.73
C PHE A 152 6.87 -2.74 -9.73
N ILE A 153 6.54 -3.68 -8.85
CA ILE A 153 7.05 -5.04 -8.88
C ILE A 153 5.94 -6.02 -8.47
N GLY A 154 5.94 -7.20 -9.09
CA GLY A 154 5.23 -8.37 -8.57
C GLY A 154 5.07 -9.47 -9.61
N GLY A 155 4.12 -10.37 -9.44
CA GLY A 155 4.08 -11.60 -10.25
C GLY A 155 5.31 -12.48 -10.02
N LEU A 156 5.82 -12.54 -8.79
CA LEU A 156 7.01 -13.31 -8.44
C LEU A 156 6.69 -14.80 -8.49
N ALA A 157 7.37 -15.55 -9.34
CA ALA A 157 7.45 -17.01 -9.28
C ALA A 157 8.82 -17.46 -8.81
N LEU A 158 8.80 -18.51 -7.99
CA LEU A 158 9.96 -19.25 -7.52
C LEU A 158 9.80 -20.69 -7.97
N TYR A 159 10.88 -21.30 -8.47
CA TYR A 159 10.90 -22.67 -8.97
C TYR A 159 11.97 -23.48 -8.26
N ASP A 160 11.65 -24.73 -7.93
CA ASP A 160 12.61 -25.67 -7.34
C ASP A 160 13.47 -26.41 -8.39
N THR A 161 13.18 -26.16 -9.66
CA THR A 161 13.83 -26.76 -10.81
C THR A 161 14.47 -25.67 -11.68
N MET A 162 15.61 -26.00 -12.29
CA MET A 162 16.21 -25.09 -13.27
C MET A 162 15.36 -24.99 -14.52
N LEU A 163 14.90 -23.78 -14.81
CA LEU A 163 14.32 -23.44 -16.10
C LEU A 163 15.42 -23.21 -17.13
N ASP A 164 15.19 -23.69 -18.36
CA ASP A 164 16.10 -23.52 -19.50
C ASP A 164 15.68 -22.38 -20.44
N ASP A 165 16.45 -22.17 -21.51
CA ASP A 165 16.18 -21.09 -22.47
C ASP A 165 14.81 -21.23 -23.17
N ALA A 166 14.32 -22.47 -23.35
CA ALA A 166 13.01 -22.71 -23.96
C ALA A 166 11.88 -22.46 -22.96
N ASP A 167 12.08 -22.78 -21.69
CA ASP A 167 11.14 -22.45 -20.61
C ASP A 167 10.94 -20.93 -20.51
N PHE A 168 12.03 -20.15 -20.43
CA PHE A 168 11.91 -18.70 -20.36
C PHE A 168 11.33 -18.08 -21.64
N ALA A 169 11.67 -18.61 -22.81
CA ALA A 169 11.06 -18.17 -24.07
C ALA A 169 9.55 -18.44 -24.10
N ALA A 170 9.08 -19.52 -23.47
CA ALA A 170 7.66 -19.83 -23.34
C ALA A 170 6.95 -18.91 -22.33
N LEU A 171 7.64 -18.49 -21.27
CA LEU A 171 7.15 -17.50 -20.31
C LEU A 171 6.99 -16.11 -20.94
N GLY A 172 7.92 -15.68 -21.81
CA GLY A 172 7.81 -14.44 -22.59
C GLY A 172 7.75 -13.15 -21.74
N ALA A 173 7.28 -12.05 -22.34
CA ALA A 173 7.28 -10.72 -21.70
C ALA A 173 6.10 -10.45 -20.78
N SER A 174 4.98 -11.15 -20.94
CA SER A 174 3.70 -10.80 -20.29
C SER A 174 2.87 -11.99 -19.82
N THR A 175 3.33 -13.22 -20.07
CA THR A 175 2.56 -14.44 -19.82
C THR A 175 2.86 -14.98 -18.43
N PRO A 176 1.99 -14.82 -17.42
CA PRO A 176 2.26 -15.31 -16.06
C PRO A 176 2.73 -16.78 -16.06
N PRO A 177 3.63 -17.17 -15.16
CA PRO A 177 3.99 -18.57 -14.88
C PRO A 177 2.77 -19.47 -14.85
N ASP A 178 2.87 -20.66 -15.46
CA ASP A 178 1.81 -21.68 -15.38
C ASP A 178 1.75 -22.20 -13.93
N PRO A 179 0.67 -21.95 -13.17
CA PRO A 179 0.54 -22.44 -11.80
C PRO A 179 0.45 -23.97 -11.72
N ALA A 180 0.12 -24.64 -12.83
CA ALA A 180 0.16 -26.09 -12.94
C ALA A 180 1.58 -26.66 -13.19
N ASP A 181 2.58 -25.80 -13.38
CA ASP A 181 3.95 -26.25 -13.56
C ASP A 181 4.42 -26.95 -12.28
N PRO A 182 4.68 -28.27 -12.28
CA PRO A 182 5.09 -29.00 -11.08
C PRO A 182 6.47 -28.56 -10.56
N ARG A 183 7.17 -27.70 -11.29
CA ARG A 183 8.44 -27.07 -10.90
C ARG A 183 8.24 -25.80 -10.09
N LEU A 184 7.03 -25.25 -10.07
CA LEU A 184 6.69 -24.01 -9.36
C LEU A 184 6.64 -24.30 -7.86
N PHE A 185 7.50 -23.60 -7.12
CA PHE A 185 7.70 -23.74 -5.69
C PHE A 185 6.83 -22.75 -4.92
N HIS A 186 6.77 -21.48 -5.36
CA HIS A 186 5.87 -20.45 -4.85
C HIS A 186 5.53 -19.44 -5.95
N TYR A 187 4.37 -18.78 -5.85
CA TYR A 187 3.97 -17.71 -6.77
C TYR A 187 3.12 -16.64 -6.07
N TRP A 188 3.38 -15.37 -6.39
CA TRP A 188 2.63 -14.20 -5.91
C TRP A 188 2.20 -13.33 -7.08
N LEU A 189 0.91 -13.13 -7.26
CA LEU A 189 0.36 -12.21 -8.25
C LEU A 189 0.44 -10.77 -7.73
N ALA A 190 0.86 -9.83 -8.57
CA ALA A 190 0.54 -8.43 -8.40
C ALA A 190 -0.16 -7.98 -9.68
N ASP A 191 -1.41 -7.54 -9.56
CA ASP A 191 -2.28 -7.25 -10.68
C ASP A 191 -2.15 -5.80 -11.18
N GLY A 192 -0.93 -5.25 -11.19
CA GLY A 192 -0.55 -4.19 -12.15
C GLY A 192 -1.44 -2.95 -12.23
N ARG A 193 -2.04 -2.47 -11.13
CA ARG A 193 -2.67 -1.13 -11.06
C ARG A 193 -2.24 -0.37 -9.80
N PRO A 194 -2.09 0.97 -9.88
CA PRO A 194 -2.04 1.80 -8.68
C PRO A 194 -3.47 1.92 -8.16
N GLU A 195 -3.74 1.26 -7.03
CA GLU A 195 -4.87 1.38 -6.09
C GLU A 195 -5.47 0.00 -5.76
N ALA A 196 -5.51 -0.28 -4.44
CA ALA A 196 -5.93 -1.51 -3.74
C ALA A 196 -4.98 -2.71 -3.85
N LEU A 197 -4.55 -3.24 -2.71
CA LEU A 197 -3.89 -4.55 -2.59
C LEU A 197 -4.68 -5.41 -1.60
N PRO A 198 -5.12 -6.61 -1.98
CA PRO A 198 -5.16 -7.77 -1.11
C PRO A 198 -3.81 -8.52 -1.22
N ASP A 199 -3.22 -8.81 -0.07
CA ASP A 199 -2.05 -9.68 0.07
C ASP A 199 -2.53 -11.13 0.07
N LEU A 200 -1.87 -12.03 -0.66
CA LEU A 200 -2.21 -13.46 -0.64
C LEU A 200 -0.95 -14.31 -0.47
N VAL A 201 -0.95 -15.13 0.59
CA VAL A 201 -0.05 -16.27 0.76
C VAL A 201 -0.88 -17.54 1.01
N GLY A 202 -0.94 -18.41 0.00
CA GLY A 202 -0.60 -19.84 0.08
C GLY A 202 -1.55 -20.87 0.72
N GLY A 203 -1.90 -21.89 -0.08
CA GLY A 203 -2.10 -23.29 0.38
C GLY A 203 -2.74 -24.17 -0.70
N ALA A 204 -2.67 -25.50 -0.74
CA ALA A 204 -1.63 -26.48 -0.41
C ALA A 204 -2.08 -27.87 -0.93
N ASP A 205 -2.44 -28.07 -2.21
CA ASP A 205 -2.93 -29.40 -2.64
C ASP A 205 -2.77 -29.82 -4.13
N GLY A 206 -1.84 -29.22 -4.89
CA GLY A 206 -1.30 -29.88 -6.09
C GLY A 206 -2.30 -30.23 -7.21
N ALA A 207 -3.41 -29.51 -7.33
CA ALA A 207 -4.28 -29.54 -8.51
C ALA A 207 -3.99 -28.32 -9.40
N GLY A 208 -3.33 -28.56 -10.54
CA GLY A 208 -2.91 -27.49 -11.45
C GLY A 208 -4.05 -26.81 -12.21
N VAL A 209 -3.89 -25.50 -12.48
CA VAL A 209 -4.81 -24.67 -13.29
C VAL A 209 -4.19 -24.35 -14.67
N ASN A 210 -4.95 -24.62 -15.75
CA ASN A 210 -4.55 -24.46 -17.17
C ASN A 210 -4.64 -22.99 -17.65
N ILE A 211 -3.65 -22.47 -18.36
CA ILE A 211 -3.57 -21.04 -18.74
C ILE A 211 -4.36 -20.62 -20.00
N ALA A 212 -4.95 -21.55 -20.76
CA ALA A 212 -6.08 -21.20 -21.63
C ALA A 212 -7.33 -20.81 -20.81
N THR A 213 -7.32 -21.17 -19.52
CA THR A 213 -8.31 -20.79 -18.51
C THR A 213 -7.98 -19.46 -17.84
N ILE A 214 -6.74 -18.91 -17.79
CA ILE A 214 -6.46 -17.63 -17.07
C ILE A 214 -6.83 -16.36 -17.87
N ALA A 215 -6.66 -16.35 -19.19
CA ALA A 215 -7.31 -15.31 -20.02
C ALA A 215 -8.85 -15.48 -20.10
N ALA A 216 -9.35 -16.63 -19.62
CA ALA A 216 -10.75 -16.91 -19.36
C ALA A 216 -11.09 -16.93 -17.86
N PHE A 217 -10.19 -16.59 -16.92
CA PHE A 217 -10.41 -16.58 -15.46
C PHE A 217 -10.68 -15.15 -14.98
N ALA A 218 -10.42 -14.18 -15.85
CA ALA A 218 -11.28 -13.00 -15.97
C ALA A 218 -12.76 -13.36 -16.34
N LEU A 219 -13.11 -14.65 -16.52
CA LEU A 219 -14.43 -15.20 -16.83
C LEU A 219 -14.69 -16.66 -16.32
N ALA A 220 -13.92 -17.24 -15.40
CA ALA A 220 -14.10 -18.63 -14.97
C ALA A 220 -14.50 -18.64 -13.51
N SER A 221 -15.67 -19.21 -13.29
CA SER A 221 -16.47 -19.22 -12.06
C SER A 221 -16.27 -20.56 -11.34
N ASP A 222 -15.05 -20.92 -10.98
CA ASP A 222 -14.80 -22.17 -10.28
C ASP A 222 -15.10 -21.94 -8.79
N ASP A 223 -15.88 -22.83 -8.18
CA ASP A 223 -16.30 -22.75 -6.78
C ASP A 223 -15.23 -23.40 -5.88
N ASP A 224 -14.52 -22.62 -5.08
CA ASP A 224 -13.40 -23.06 -4.24
C ASP A 224 -13.80 -23.39 -2.79
N ILE A 225 -13.01 -24.24 -2.13
CA ILE A 225 -13.13 -24.53 -0.68
C ILE A 225 -11.77 -24.25 -0.03
N ILE A 226 -11.72 -23.22 0.82
CA ILE A 226 -10.48 -22.66 1.39
C ILE A 226 -10.58 -22.70 2.91
N SER A 227 -9.48 -23.06 3.59
CA SER A 227 -9.41 -23.05 5.06
C SER A 227 -8.07 -22.50 5.57
N GLY A 228 -8.10 -21.61 6.57
CA GLY A 228 -6.93 -21.01 7.23
C GLY A 228 -6.32 -21.87 8.35
N GLU A 229 -7.10 -22.79 8.92
CA GLU A 229 -6.71 -23.64 10.05
C GLU A 229 -6.53 -22.87 11.37
N ALA A 230 -5.31 -22.52 11.76
CA ALA A 230 -5.04 -21.87 13.04
C ALA A 230 -3.94 -20.84 12.88
N GLY A 231 -4.20 -19.63 13.37
CA GLY A 231 -3.39 -18.46 13.07
C GLY A 231 -4.29 -17.28 12.73
N ASP A 232 -3.70 -16.11 12.56
CA ASP A 232 -4.41 -14.95 12.02
C ASP A 232 -4.19 -15.01 10.50
N ASP A 233 -5.22 -15.42 9.75
CA ASP A 233 -5.11 -15.76 8.33
C ASP A 233 -5.77 -14.72 7.40
N SER A 234 -5.35 -14.70 6.14
CA SER A 234 -5.94 -13.84 5.10
C SER A 234 -6.32 -14.71 3.91
N LEU A 235 -7.62 -14.93 3.72
CA LEU A 235 -8.18 -15.85 2.74
C LEU A 235 -8.81 -15.08 1.57
N SER A 236 -8.58 -15.55 0.34
CA SER A 236 -9.21 -15.00 -0.86
C SER A 236 -9.75 -16.10 -1.78
N GLY A 237 -11.04 -16.05 -2.13
CA GLY A 237 -11.73 -16.98 -3.02
C GLY A 237 -11.47 -16.70 -4.51
N GLY A 238 -11.77 -15.49 -4.96
CA GLY A 238 -11.60 -15.10 -6.36
C GLY A 238 -12.95 -15.11 -7.10
N PRO A 239 -12.99 -15.37 -8.41
CA PRO A 239 -14.26 -15.49 -9.14
C PRO A 239 -14.87 -16.89 -9.00
N GLY A 240 -16.07 -17.02 -8.44
CA GLY A 240 -16.64 -18.33 -8.10
C GLY A 240 -17.81 -18.25 -7.13
N ALA A 241 -18.41 -19.38 -6.76
CA ALA A 241 -19.21 -19.46 -5.54
C ALA A 241 -18.41 -20.19 -4.47
N ASP A 242 -17.62 -19.44 -3.71
CA ASP A 242 -16.55 -19.99 -2.88
C ASP A 242 -17.02 -20.29 -1.45
N THR A 243 -16.31 -21.20 -0.77
CA THR A 243 -16.50 -21.52 0.65
C THR A 243 -15.21 -21.31 1.41
N LEU A 244 -15.15 -20.29 2.27
CA LEU A 244 -13.99 -19.93 3.09
C LEU A 244 -14.25 -20.26 4.57
N ASP A 245 -13.26 -20.84 5.25
CA ASP A 245 -13.26 -21.18 6.67
C ASP A 245 -11.97 -20.67 7.34
N GLY A 246 -12.05 -19.56 8.07
CA GLY A 246 -10.92 -18.88 8.73
C GLY A 246 -10.19 -19.82 9.68
N GLY A 247 -10.90 -20.32 10.69
CA GLY A 247 -10.38 -21.28 11.64
C GLY A 247 -10.20 -20.64 13.01
N ASP A 248 -9.12 -20.96 13.72
CA ASP A 248 -8.81 -20.33 15.02
C ASP A 248 -7.89 -19.11 14.82
N GLY A 249 -8.29 -17.91 15.22
CA GLY A 249 -7.47 -16.70 15.18
C GLY A 249 -8.21 -15.52 14.57
N ALA A 250 -7.55 -14.38 14.38
CA ALA A 250 -8.19 -13.19 13.81
C ALA A 250 -8.00 -13.14 12.30
N ASP A 251 -9.04 -13.49 11.56
CA ASP A 251 -8.96 -13.77 10.12
C ASP A 251 -9.54 -12.64 9.26
N ARG A 252 -9.05 -12.52 8.03
CA ARG A 252 -9.66 -11.68 6.99
C ARG A 252 -10.08 -12.54 5.81
N LEU A 253 -11.38 -12.54 5.49
CA LEU A 253 -11.97 -13.38 4.44
C LEU A 253 -12.54 -12.53 3.31
N ASP A 254 -12.05 -12.73 2.09
CA ASP A 254 -12.52 -12.06 0.87
C ASP A 254 -12.93 -13.10 -0.17
N GLY A 255 -14.22 -13.13 -0.52
CA GLY A 255 -14.78 -14.13 -1.41
C GLY A 255 -14.42 -13.83 -2.86
N GLY A 256 -14.19 -12.55 -3.18
CA GLY A 256 -14.07 -12.10 -4.55
C GLY A 256 -15.44 -12.04 -5.24
N VAL A 257 -15.45 -12.35 -6.54
CA VAL A 257 -16.61 -12.17 -7.42
C VAL A 257 -17.45 -13.43 -7.45
N GLY A 258 -18.70 -13.34 -7.04
CA GLY A 258 -19.68 -14.41 -7.12
C GLY A 258 -20.31 -14.71 -5.78
N ALA A 259 -20.88 -15.90 -5.65
CA ALA A 259 -21.83 -16.19 -4.56
C ALA A 259 -21.16 -16.97 -3.43
N ASP A 260 -20.57 -16.25 -2.47
CA ASP A 260 -19.63 -16.86 -1.52
C ASP A 260 -20.24 -17.16 -0.14
N SER A 261 -19.65 -18.14 0.54
CA SER A 261 -19.95 -18.53 1.91
C SER A 261 -18.69 -18.42 2.77
N MET A 262 -18.74 -17.67 3.85
CA MET A 262 -17.61 -17.43 4.75
C MET A 262 -17.92 -17.85 6.19
N THR A 263 -16.95 -18.45 6.85
CA THR A 263 -17.00 -18.81 8.27
C THR A 263 -15.73 -18.26 8.91
N GLY A 264 -15.84 -17.41 9.92
CA GLY A 264 -14.68 -16.83 10.60
C GLY A 264 -14.06 -17.83 11.57
N GLY A 265 -14.89 -18.43 12.42
CA GLY A 265 -14.44 -19.26 13.53
C GLY A 265 -14.14 -18.43 14.79
N PRO A 266 -13.39 -18.96 15.76
CA PRO A 266 -13.04 -18.22 16.96
C PRO A 266 -12.00 -17.14 16.65
N GLY A 267 -12.41 -15.88 16.68
CA GLY A 267 -11.55 -14.83 16.15
C GLY A 267 -12.02 -13.44 16.48
N ALA A 268 -11.37 -12.44 15.91
CA ALA A 268 -12.00 -11.15 15.66
C ALA A 268 -11.83 -10.92 14.17
N ASP A 269 -12.85 -11.31 13.41
CA ASP A 269 -12.70 -11.59 11.98
C ASP A 269 -13.22 -10.43 11.13
N ILE A 270 -12.71 -10.32 9.91
CA ILE A 270 -13.11 -9.31 8.94
C ILE A 270 -13.61 -9.98 7.67
N PHE A 271 -14.89 -9.83 7.37
CA PHE A 271 -15.53 -10.34 6.16
C PHE A 271 -15.63 -9.23 5.11
N VAL A 272 -15.06 -9.44 3.93
CA VAL A 272 -15.04 -8.44 2.85
C VAL A 272 -16.21 -8.67 1.91
N ALA A 273 -17.03 -7.63 1.70
CA ALA A 273 -18.07 -7.65 0.69
C ALA A 273 -17.71 -6.73 -0.48
N ILE A 274 -17.98 -7.18 -1.71
CA ILE A 274 -17.72 -6.40 -2.92
C ILE A 274 -19.01 -6.17 -3.75
N PRO A 275 -19.12 -5.04 -4.48
CA PRO A 275 -20.29 -4.70 -5.30
C PRO A 275 -20.25 -5.38 -6.67
N ASP A 276 -20.56 -6.67 -6.73
CA ASP A 276 -20.52 -7.47 -7.95
C ASP A 276 -21.91 -7.96 -8.44
N GLY A 277 -22.96 -7.72 -7.66
CA GLY A 277 -24.33 -8.17 -7.91
C GLY A 277 -24.64 -9.60 -7.44
N SER A 278 -23.76 -10.22 -6.67
CA SER A 278 -23.88 -11.60 -6.17
C SER A 278 -24.16 -11.66 -4.66
N ALA A 279 -24.46 -12.85 -4.13
CA ALA A 279 -24.82 -13.01 -2.73
C ALA A 279 -23.61 -13.43 -1.88
N LEU A 280 -23.36 -12.74 -0.77
CA LEU A 280 -22.39 -13.14 0.26
C LEU A 280 -23.14 -13.70 1.48
N THR A 281 -22.74 -14.88 1.95
CA THR A 281 -23.25 -15.48 3.20
C THR A 281 -22.13 -15.62 4.22
N VAL A 282 -22.17 -14.84 5.29
CA VAL A 282 -21.33 -15.07 6.48
C VAL A 282 -22.11 -16.00 7.42
N THR A 283 -21.51 -17.10 7.86
CA THR A 283 -22.27 -18.15 8.55
C THR A 283 -22.32 -18.00 10.07
N ASP A 284 -21.32 -17.38 10.69
CA ASP A 284 -21.09 -17.40 12.14
C ASP A 284 -20.70 -16.05 12.77
N PHE A 285 -20.98 -14.93 12.11
CA PHE A 285 -20.69 -13.57 12.59
C PHE A 285 -21.01 -13.37 14.09
N GLU A 286 -20.08 -12.81 14.86
CA GLU A 286 -20.19 -12.51 16.29
C GLU A 286 -20.25 -10.99 16.56
N ASP A 287 -21.37 -10.54 17.15
CA ASP A 287 -21.60 -9.13 17.54
C ASP A 287 -20.50 -8.61 18.48
N GLY A 288 -19.96 -7.44 18.15
CA GLY A 288 -18.93 -6.76 18.92
C GLY A 288 -17.55 -7.44 18.89
N VAL A 289 -17.37 -8.44 18.02
CA VAL A 289 -16.12 -9.17 17.81
C VAL A 289 -15.71 -9.07 16.33
N ASP A 290 -16.62 -9.39 15.42
CA ASP A 290 -16.35 -9.40 13.98
C ASP A 290 -16.72 -8.08 13.30
N LEU A 291 -16.19 -7.88 12.11
CA LEU A 291 -16.45 -6.72 11.26
C LEU A 291 -16.83 -7.14 9.83
N LEU A 292 -17.83 -6.46 9.28
CA LEU A 292 -18.16 -6.50 7.87
C LEU A 292 -17.50 -5.31 7.15
N ASP A 293 -16.56 -5.59 6.27
CA ASP A 293 -15.89 -4.60 5.44
C ASP A 293 -16.71 -4.28 4.17
N LEU A 294 -17.37 -3.12 4.19
CA LEU A 294 -18.14 -2.57 3.07
C LEU A 294 -17.38 -1.42 2.38
N THR A 295 -16.05 -1.33 2.53
CA THR A 295 -15.27 -0.24 1.93
C THR A 295 -15.27 -0.24 0.40
N ALA A 296 -15.66 -1.34 -0.23
CA ALA A 296 -15.86 -1.42 -1.67
C ALA A 296 -17.17 -0.78 -2.16
N PHE A 297 -18.13 -0.53 -1.26
CA PHE A 297 -19.41 0.11 -1.57
C PHE A 297 -19.34 1.62 -1.41
N ASP A 298 -20.18 2.34 -2.17
CA ASP A 298 -20.47 3.73 -1.86
C ASP A 298 -21.06 3.85 -0.44
N ARG A 299 -20.52 4.78 0.35
CA ARG A 299 -20.88 4.94 1.77
C ARG A 299 -22.36 5.19 1.97
N ASP A 300 -22.97 6.05 1.17
CA ASP A 300 -24.40 6.38 1.30
C ASP A 300 -25.27 5.17 0.94
N VAL A 301 -24.84 4.39 -0.05
CA VAL A 301 -25.48 3.14 -0.44
C VAL A 301 -25.39 2.10 0.69
N ALA A 302 -24.23 1.92 1.30
CA ALA A 302 -24.02 0.99 2.41
C ALA A 302 -24.86 1.39 3.64
N ILE A 303 -24.87 2.67 4.02
CA ILE A 303 -25.72 3.18 5.12
C ILE A 303 -27.20 2.95 4.83
N ALA A 304 -27.64 3.17 3.59
CA ALA A 304 -29.02 2.93 3.19
C ALA A 304 -29.40 1.44 3.29
N ALA A 305 -28.50 0.54 2.88
CA ALA A 305 -28.69 -0.91 2.99
C ALA A 305 -28.81 -1.35 4.46
N MET A 306 -27.93 -0.86 5.34
CA MET A 306 -27.98 -1.11 6.79
C MET A 306 -29.31 -0.63 7.41
N GLY A 307 -29.79 0.57 7.02
CA GLY A 307 -31.06 1.11 7.52
C GLY A 307 -32.29 0.36 7.02
N ALA A 308 -32.17 -0.41 5.94
CA ALA A 308 -33.22 -1.22 5.34
C ALA A 308 -33.11 -2.72 5.68
N ALA A 309 -32.15 -3.10 6.52
CA ALA A 309 -31.85 -4.49 6.82
C ALA A 309 -33.08 -5.28 7.33
N GLN A 310 -33.23 -6.52 6.85
CA GLN A 310 -34.40 -7.34 7.11
C GLN A 310 -34.24 -8.22 8.36
N ALA A 311 -35.36 -8.59 9.01
CA ALA A 311 -35.34 -9.43 10.21
C ALA A 311 -35.20 -10.93 9.87
N GLY A 312 -34.22 -11.60 10.48
CA GLY A 312 -33.81 -12.97 10.21
C GLY A 312 -32.33 -13.15 10.59
N SER A 313 -31.57 -13.90 9.80
CA SER A 313 -30.16 -13.52 9.55
C SER A 313 -30.17 -12.07 9.05
N VAL A 314 -29.23 -11.22 9.45
CA VAL A 314 -29.23 -9.82 8.99
C VAL A 314 -28.96 -9.82 7.49
N ILE A 315 -29.90 -9.29 6.68
CA ILE A 315 -29.76 -9.22 5.22
C ILE A 315 -29.64 -7.76 4.79
N LEU A 316 -28.57 -7.43 4.08
CA LEU A 316 -28.30 -6.14 3.45
C LEU A 316 -28.51 -6.26 1.94
N ASP A 317 -29.53 -5.57 1.43
CA ASP A 317 -29.83 -5.50 0.00
C ASP A 317 -29.21 -4.26 -0.63
N PHE A 318 -28.34 -4.44 -1.62
CA PHE A 318 -27.68 -3.36 -2.33
C PHE A 318 -28.33 -3.08 -3.71
N PRO A 319 -28.31 -1.83 -4.21
CA PRO A 319 -28.95 -1.46 -5.47
C PRO A 319 -28.37 -2.12 -6.74
N ASP A 320 -27.12 -2.58 -6.69
CA ASP A 320 -26.44 -3.32 -7.76
C ASP A 320 -26.90 -4.78 -7.87
N GLY A 321 -27.63 -5.27 -6.86
CA GLY A 321 -28.11 -6.64 -6.76
C GLY A 321 -27.34 -7.49 -5.75
N THR A 322 -26.27 -6.97 -5.15
CA THR A 322 -25.54 -7.69 -4.10
C THR A 322 -26.43 -7.85 -2.87
N GLU A 323 -26.38 -9.05 -2.27
CA GLU A 323 -27.11 -9.40 -1.04
C GLU A 323 -26.10 -9.93 -0.02
N VAL A 324 -25.93 -9.25 1.11
CA VAL A 324 -25.06 -9.74 2.19
C VAL A 324 -25.91 -10.28 3.32
N THR A 325 -25.75 -11.55 3.63
CA THR A 325 -26.43 -12.25 4.73
C THR A 325 -25.45 -12.55 5.86
N LEU A 326 -25.72 -12.04 7.06
CA LEU A 326 -24.96 -12.35 8.28
C LEU A 326 -25.73 -13.33 9.17
N GLY A 327 -25.22 -14.56 9.24
CA GLY A 327 -25.57 -15.56 10.24
C GLY A 327 -24.94 -15.24 11.61
N GLY A 328 -25.29 -15.99 12.65
CA GLY A 328 -24.75 -15.77 14.00
C GLY A 328 -25.42 -14.64 14.79
N ILE A 329 -25.81 -13.54 14.14
CA ILE A 329 -26.45 -12.37 14.78
C ILE A 329 -27.92 -12.17 14.43
N THR A 330 -28.58 -11.25 15.16
CA THR A 330 -29.92 -10.74 14.84
C THR A 330 -29.88 -9.24 14.56
N LEU A 331 -30.94 -8.70 13.94
CA LEU A 331 -31.05 -7.26 13.68
C LEU A 331 -31.00 -6.38 14.95
N ALA A 332 -31.25 -6.96 16.13
CA ALA A 332 -31.13 -6.23 17.40
C ALA A 332 -29.66 -6.01 17.81
N ASP A 333 -28.77 -6.83 17.26
CA ASP A 333 -27.35 -6.94 17.59
C ASP A 333 -26.47 -6.44 16.43
N PHE A 334 -27.07 -5.80 15.40
CA PHE A 334 -26.35 -5.25 14.25
C PHE A 334 -26.40 -3.73 14.25
N GLY A 335 -25.23 -3.10 14.14
CA GLY A 335 -25.07 -1.66 14.16
C GLY A 335 -23.84 -1.17 13.39
N PHE A 336 -23.54 0.13 13.54
CA PHE A 336 -22.38 0.76 12.89
C PHE A 336 -21.04 0.30 13.46
N GLU A 337 -21.02 -0.31 14.63
CA GLU A 337 -19.80 -0.84 15.24
C GLU A 337 -19.35 -2.15 14.56
N ASP A 338 -20.26 -2.83 13.85
CA ASP A 338 -20.01 -4.11 13.17
C ASP A 338 -19.58 -3.94 11.71
N VAL A 339 -19.39 -2.70 11.24
CA VAL A 339 -19.19 -2.40 9.81
C VAL A 339 -18.05 -1.41 9.60
N VAL A 340 -17.19 -1.71 8.62
CA VAL A 340 -16.20 -0.78 8.07
C VAL A 340 -16.75 -0.18 6.78
N LEU A 341 -16.78 1.15 6.66
CA LEU A 341 -17.34 1.86 5.51
C LEU A 341 -16.26 2.60 4.72
N ALA A 342 -16.49 2.78 3.41
CA ALA A 342 -15.63 3.58 2.55
C ALA A 342 -15.60 5.05 2.99
N HIS A 343 -14.42 5.66 2.98
CA HIS A 343 -14.26 7.10 3.21
C HIS A 343 -14.27 7.86 1.88
N SER A 344 -15.46 8.26 1.41
CA SER A 344 -15.58 9.22 0.29
C SER A 344 -15.24 10.62 0.81
N ASN A 345 -14.08 11.18 0.44
CA ASN A 345 -13.76 12.56 0.78
C ASN A 345 -14.62 13.56 -0.02
N ALA A 346 -15.52 14.25 0.66
CA ALA A 346 -16.31 15.36 0.15
C ALA A 346 -15.60 16.70 0.48
N PRO A 347 -15.52 17.64 -0.49
CA PRO A 347 -14.81 18.88 -0.25
C PRO A 347 -15.49 19.74 0.83
N PRO A 348 -14.70 20.50 1.61
CA PRO A 348 -15.23 21.34 2.66
C PRO A 348 -16.05 22.49 2.10
N THR A 349 -17.06 22.88 2.85
CA THR A 349 -17.95 23.99 2.55
C THR A 349 -17.71 25.18 3.47
N GLY A 350 -17.83 26.39 2.92
CA GLY A 350 -17.55 27.64 3.64
C GLY A 350 -16.06 27.97 3.73
N VAL A 351 -15.76 29.11 4.35
CA VAL A 351 -14.38 29.60 4.58
C VAL A 351 -14.30 30.32 5.92
N PRO A 352 -13.12 30.36 6.57
CA PRO A 352 -12.93 31.11 7.81
C PRO A 352 -13.14 32.62 7.60
N VAL A 353 -13.66 33.29 8.63
CA VAL A 353 -13.87 34.74 8.68
C VAL A 353 -12.91 35.36 9.68
N ILE A 354 -12.25 36.45 9.30
CA ILE A 354 -11.40 37.21 10.22
C ILE A 354 -12.24 38.24 10.96
N LEU A 355 -12.25 38.15 12.30
CA LEU A 355 -12.84 39.13 13.20
C LEU A 355 -11.75 40.03 13.79
N GLY A 356 -12.08 41.30 14.05
CA GLY A 356 -11.16 42.30 14.59
C GLY A 356 -10.96 43.47 13.63
N THR A 357 -10.15 44.44 14.05
CA THR A 357 -9.80 45.61 13.22
C THR A 357 -8.37 45.44 12.72
N PRO A 358 -8.10 45.56 11.40
CA PRO A 358 -6.75 45.47 10.86
C PRO A 358 -6.00 46.79 11.14
N GLU A 359 -5.56 46.96 12.38
CA GLU A 359 -4.80 48.09 12.87
C GLU A 359 -3.68 47.55 13.77
N GLU A 360 -2.49 48.13 13.69
CA GLU A 360 -1.33 47.74 14.50
C GLU A 360 -1.69 47.62 16.01
N ASP A 361 -1.04 46.68 16.70
CA ASP A 361 -1.31 46.26 18.08
C ASP A 361 -2.70 45.64 18.34
N GLN A 362 -3.60 45.60 17.37
CA GLN A 362 -4.87 44.88 17.51
C GLN A 362 -4.70 43.37 17.29
N THR A 363 -5.57 42.59 17.92
CA THR A 363 -5.64 41.14 17.74
C THR A 363 -6.78 40.78 16.80
N LEU A 364 -6.45 40.03 15.76
CA LEU A 364 -7.40 39.38 14.86
C LEU A 364 -7.73 37.98 15.37
N VAL A 365 -8.97 37.52 15.14
CA VAL A 365 -9.46 36.19 15.51
C VAL A 365 -9.98 35.49 14.27
N ALA A 366 -9.56 34.24 14.05
CA ALA A 366 -10.11 33.40 13.00
C ALA A 366 -11.39 32.71 13.51
N ASP A 367 -12.54 33.10 12.95
CA ASP A 367 -13.82 32.44 13.19
C ASP A 367 -14.08 31.38 12.12
N VAL A 368 -14.12 30.12 12.56
CA VAL A 368 -14.31 28.93 11.70
C VAL A 368 -15.71 28.36 11.81
N SER A 369 -16.63 29.01 12.54
CA SER A 369 -17.99 28.51 12.74
C SER A 369 -18.83 28.37 11.46
N GLY A 370 -18.39 29.04 10.38
CA GLY A 370 -18.98 28.91 9.05
C GLY A 370 -18.30 27.89 8.13
N VAL A 371 -17.29 27.16 8.61
CA VAL A 371 -16.65 26.05 7.89
C VAL A 371 -17.31 24.75 8.34
N SER A 372 -17.76 23.96 7.37
CA SER A 372 -18.36 22.65 7.62
C SER A 372 -17.89 21.67 6.57
N ASP A 373 -17.72 20.43 6.97
CA ASP A 373 -17.39 19.35 6.07
C ASP A 373 -18.51 18.29 6.06
N PRO A 374 -18.98 17.80 4.90
CA PRO A 374 -19.98 16.73 4.84
C PRO A 374 -19.54 15.43 5.51
N ASP A 375 -18.24 15.12 5.55
CA ASP A 375 -17.68 13.95 6.24
C ASP A 375 -17.41 14.20 7.72
N GLY A 376 -17.64 15.43 8.18
CA GLY A 376 -17.32 15.87 9.52
C GLY A 376 -15.88 16.32 9.65
N ILE A 377 -15.60 17.09 10.70
CA ILE A 377 -14.24 17.59 11.01
C ILE A 377 -13.76 16.85 12.25
N LEU A 378 -12.63 16.15 12.17
CA LEU A 378 -12.09 15.44 13.32
C LEU A 378 -11.73 16.44 14.44
N PRO A 379 -12.20 16.20 15.68
CA PRO A 379 -11.80 17.00 16.83
C PRO A 379 -10.27 17.04 16.98
N ASP A 380 -9.72 18.20 17.35
CA ASP A 380 -8.29 18.43 17.60
C ASP A 380 -7.34 18.31 16.39
N SER A 381 -7.85 18.07 15.18
CA SER A 381 -7.06 18.07 13.93
C SER A 381 -6.79 19.48 13.37
N ALA A 382 -7.51 20.48 13.88
CA ALA A 382 -7.51 21.84 13.37
C ALA A 382 -6.19 22.59 13.63
N SER A 383 -5.70 23.27 12.60
CA SER A 383 -4.53 24.15 12.67
C SER A 383 -4.74 25.43 11.88
N PHE A 384 -4.01 26.48 12.29
CA PHE A 384 -4.06 27.79 11.66
C PHE A 384 -2.68 28.15 11.11
N GLN A 385 -2.67 28.94 10.04
CA GLN A 385 -1.47 29.62 9.58
C GLN A 385 -1.85 30.99 9.02
N TRP A 386 -1.41 32.06 9.67
CA TRP A 386 -1.64 33.43 9.20
C TRP A 386 -0.68 33.81 8.07
N LEU A 387 -1.17 34.63 7.14
CA LEU A 387 -0.45 35.09 5.96
C LEU A 387 -0.47 36.61 5.85
N ARG A 388 0.64 37.18 5.36
CA ARG A 388 0.83 38.59 5.02
C ARG A 388 1.00 38.70 3.51
N ASP A 389 0.08 39.39 2.84
CA ASP A 389 0.01 39.48 1.37
C ASP A 389 0.09 38.11 0.67
N GLY A 390 -0.50 37.09 1.29
CA GLY A 390 -0.48 35.70 0.81
C GLY A 390 0.80 34.91 1.14
N ALA A 391 1.79 35.50 1.80
CA ALA A 391 3.01 34.81 2.26
C ALA A 391 2.89 34.39 3.74
N VAL A 392 3.43 33.23 4.10
CA VAL A 392 3.39 32.68 5.47
C VAL A 392 4.09 33.60 6.47
N ILE A 393 3.42 33.91 7.57
CA ILE A 393 4.02 34.56 8.74
C ILE A 393 4.54 33.47 9.68
N ALA A 394 5.86 33.38 9.81
CA ALA A 394 6.50 32.31 10.59
C ALA A 394 6.02 32.30 12.05
N GLY A 395 5.56 31.13 12.52
CA GLY A 395 5.11 30.92 13.90
C GLY A 395 3.71 31.45 14.23
N ALA A 396 3.03 32.10 13.28
CA ALA A 396 1.66 32.58 13.46
C ALA A 396 0.65 31.45 13.22
N THR A 397 0.56 30.51 14.18
CA THR A 397 -0.25 29.29 14.06
C THR A 397 -1.41 29.19 15.06
N ALA A 398 -1.62 30.23 15.88
CA ALA A 398 -2.74 30.29 16.80
C ALA A 398 -4.03 30.75 16.10
N ALA A 399 -5.19 30.46 16.70
CA ALA A 399 -6.49 30.97 16.24
C ALA A 399 -6.61 32.50 16.30
N THR A 400 -5.68 33.16 16.98
CA THR A 400 -5.57 34.62 17.09
C THR A 400 -4.20 35.10 16.63
N TYR A 401 -4.14 36.29 16.04
CA TYR A 401 -2.90 36.93 15.62
C TYR A 401 -2.88 38.41 16.01
N THR A 402 -1.87 38.83 16.76
CA THR A 402 -1.65 40.24 17.10
C THR A 402 -0.82 40.90 16.02
N LEU A 403 -1.34 41.98 15.46
CA LEU A 403 -0.72 42.74 14.39
C LEU A 403 0.48 43.50 14.89
N THR A 404 1.55 43.48 14.10
CA THR A 404 2.82 44.11 14.41
C THR A 404 3.14 45.21 13.40
N GLN A 405 4.17 46.01 13.67
CA GLN A 405 4.69 47.00 12.74
C GLN A 405 5.03 46.42 11.35
N ASP A 406 5.48 45.16 11.29
CA ASP A 406 5.82 44.48 10.04
C ASP A 406 4.59 44.15 9.17
N ASP A 407 3.39 44.21 9.74
CA ASP A 407 2.12 43.96 9.04
C ASP A 407 1.53 45.24 8.43
N VAL A 408 1.98 46.43 8.84
CA VAL A 408 1.42 47.71 8.40
C VAL A 408 1.48 47.87 6.88
N GLY A 409 0.33 48.16 6.28
CA GLY A 409 0.17 48.31 4.83
C GLY A 409 -0.01 46.99 4.07
N ALA A 410 0.12 45.84 4.71
CA ALA A 410 -0.15 44.52 4.12
C ALA A 410 -1.57 44.06 4.43
N ALA A 411 -2.14 43.23 3.56
CA ALA A 411 -3.38 42.52 3.83
C ALA A 411 -3.10 41.21 4.56
N ILE A 412 -3.96 40.87 5.53
CA ILE A 412 -3.85 39.66 6.34
C ILE A 412 -4.95 38.66 5.97
N SER A 413 -4.58 37.39 5.76
CA SER A 413 -5.48 36.25 5.58
C SER A 413 -5.06 35.08 6.47
N VAL A 414 -5.91 34.05 6.62
CA VAL A 414 -5.61 32.85 7.41
C VAL A 414 -5.94 31.58 6.62
N HIS A 415 -5.04 30.59 6.67
CA HIS A 415 -5.33 29.21 6.32
C HIS A 415 -5.87 28.50 7.56
N TYR A 416 -6.99 27.82 7.38
CA TYR A 416 -7.54 26.87 8.33
C TYR A 416 -7.45 25.49 7.72
N SER A 417 -6.65 24.63 8.34
CA SER A 417 -6.46 23.25 7.91
C SER A 417 -7.01 22.30 8.97
N PHE A 418 -7.62 21.21 8.56
CA PHE A 418 -8.15 20.18 9.45
C PHE A 418 -8.13 18.82 8.76
N THR A 419 -8.31 17.77 9.54
CA THR A 419 -8.56 16.43 9.00
C THR A 419 -10.05 16.15 9.07
N ASP A 420 -10.67 15.76 7.97
CA ASP A 420 -12.07 15.36 7.95
C ASP A 420 -12.27 13.94 8.54
N GLY A 421 -13.54 13.54 8.68
CA GLY A 421 -13.90 12.19 9.12
C GLY A 421 -13.49 11.08 8.14
N GLY A 422 -13.04 11.42 6.93
CA GLY A 422 -12.44 10.53 5.94
C GLY A 422 -10.92 10.43 6.01
N GLY A 423 -10.28 11.12 6.97
CA GLY A 423 -8.82 11.12 7.14
C GLY A 423 -8.07 12.03 6.16
N THR A 424 -8.77 12.80 5.31
CA THR A 424 -8.12 13.71 4.36
C THR A 424 -7.79 15.05 5.04
N VAL A 425 -6.60 15.59 4.76
CA VAL A 425 -6.20 16.90 5.25
C VAL A 425 -6.71 17.96 4.28
N GLU A 426 -7.71 18.71 4.73
CA GLU A 426 -8.35 19.78 3.99
C GLU A 426 -7.79 21.15 4.40
N THR A 427 -7.85 22.12 3.50
CA THR A 427 -7.42 23.50 3.79
C THR A 427 -8.28 24.52 3.08
N VAL A 428 -8.86 25.43 3.86
CA VAL A 428 -9.63 26.58 3.37
C VAL A 428 -8.99 27.89 3.78
N THR A 429 -9.06 28.89 2.90
CA THR A 429 -8.42 30.20 3.08
C THR A 429 -9.47 31.29 3.27
N SER A 430 -9.29 32.16 4.26
CA SER A 430 -10.17 33.31 4.47
C SER A 430 -10.05 34.34 3.34
N ALA A 431 -11.03 35.22 3.23
CA ALA A 431 -10.81 36.49 2.52
C ALA A 431 -9.69 37.29 3.23
N ALA A 432 -8.92 38.06 2.45
CA ALA A 432 -7.93 38.97 2.99
C ALA A 432 -8.60 40.22 3.60
N THR A 433 -8.05 40.72 4.69
CA THR A 433 -8.44 42.00 5.31
C THR A 433 -8.09 43.18 4.39
N VAL A 434 -8.63 44.36 4.70
CA VAL A 434 -8.05 45.60 4.18
C VAL A 434 -6.63 45.78 4.76
N PRO A 435 -5.74 46.52 4.07
CA PRO A 435 -4.38 46.75 4.57
C PRO A 435 -4.35 47.26 6.01
N VAL A 436 -3.43 46.72 6.80
CA VAL A 436 -3.30 47.06 8.23
C VAL A 436 -2.95 48.53 8.41
N ALA A 437 -3.75 49.24 9.21
CA ALA A 437 -3.52 50.63 9.57
C ALA A 437 -2.40 50.76 10.61
N ASN A 438 -1.58 51.81 10.48
CA ASN A 438 -0.50 52.11 11.41
C ASN A 438 -1.02 52.80 12.68
N VAL A 439 -0.50 52.45 13.85
CA VAL A 439 -0.70 53.22 15.09
C VAL A 439 0.54 54.09 15.32
N ASN A 440 0.34 55.39 15.56
CA ASN A 440 1.47 56.29 15.73
C ASN A 440 2.09 56.16 17.13
N ASP A 441 3.25 55.50 17.22
CA ASP A 441 4.00 55.38 18.46
C ASP A 441 4.80 56.64 18.84
N PRO A 442 5.05 56.87 20.15
CA PRO A 442 6.02 57.87 20.60
C PRO A 442 7.43 57.51 20.10
N PRO A 443 8.24 58.50 19.65
CA PRO A 443 9.61 58.22 19.25
C PRO A 443 10.41 57.64 20.43
N SER A 444 11.11 56.52 20.19
CA SER A 444 12.03 55.92 21.15
C SER A 444 13.48 56.34 20.87
N GLY A 445 14.27 56.56 21.94
CA GLY A 445 15.65 57.03 21.86
C GLY A 445 15.85 58.47 22.33
N ALA A 446 17.07 58.80 22.75
CA ALA A 446 17.47 60.16 23.11
C ALA A 446 18.15 60.84 21.91
N VAL A 447 17.84 62.11 21.66
CA VAL A 447 18.57 62.91 20.69
C VAL A 447 20.00 63.11 21.20
N VAL A 448 20.97 62.51 20.52
CA VAL A 448 22.40 62.73 20.80
C VAL A 448 22.92 63.76 19.80
N ILE A 449 23.29 64.93 20.30
CA ILE A 449 24.00 65.95 19.51
C ILE A 449 25.50 65.67 19.65
N LEU A 450 26.15 65.26 18.55
CA LEU A 450 27.60 65.17 18.47
C LEU A 450 28.13 66.39 17.72
N GLY A 451 28.86 67.24 18.43
CA GLY A 451 29.55 68.39 17.85
C GLY A 451 30.70 68.84 18.74
N THR A 452 31.75 69.36 18.11
CA THR A 452 32.72 70.29 18.70
C THR A 452 32.76 71.55 17.86
#